data_AF-A0A2E3TXL6-F1
#
_entry.id   AF-A0A2E3TXL6-F1
#
_cell.length_a   1.000
_cell.length_b   1.000
_cell.length_c   1.000
_cell.angle_alpha   90.00
_cell.angle_beta   90.00
_cell.angle_gamma   90.00
#
_symmetry.space_group_name_H-M   'P 1'
#
loop_
_entity.id
_entity.type
_entity.pdbx_description
1 polymer ?
#
loop_
_entity_poly.entity_id
_entity_poly.type
_entity_poly.pdbx_seq_one_letter_code
_entity_poly.pdbx_strand_id
1 'polypeptide(L)' 'MEQGREMKLDNSKIDFISFTGFGVYGLGYDSWFQSKIYFNINLKNGNFKLTAENKEHRKNPQIGKCLNKLLGKN' A
#
# COMPACT_ATOMS: atom_id res chain seq x y z
N MET A 1 -12.93 16.09 -14.89
CA MET A 1 -13.10 15.78 -13.45
C MET A 1 -12.20 14.60 -13.14
N GLU A 2 -11.11 14.82 -12.39
CA GLU A 2 -10.32 13.70 -11.87
C GLU A 2 -11.19 12.97 -10.82
N GLN A 3 -11.62 11.75 -11.14
CA GLN A 3 -12.24 10.83 -10.19
C GLN A 3 -11.15 10.32 -9.21
N GLY A 4 -10.69 11.22 -8.36
CA GLY A 4 -9.69 10.97 -7.34
C GLY A 4 -10.28 10.18 -6.19
N ARG A 5 -10.19 8.84 -6.30
CA ARG A 5 -10.09 7.83 -5.21
C ARG A 5 -10.86 8.16 -3.93
N GLU A 6 -12.07 7.60 -3.82
CA GLU A 6 -12.84 7.60 -2.57
C GLU A 6 -12.09 6.80 -1.49
N MET A 7 -11.57 7.50 -0.48
CA MET A 7 -10.96 6.89 0.70
C MET A 7 -12.07 6.63 1.73
N LYS A 8 -12.39 5.36 1.97
CA LYS A 8 -13.37 4.97 3.00
C LYS A 8 -12.66 4.86 4.35
N LEU A 9 -12.87 5.84 5.23
CA LEU A 9 -12.40 5.84 6.61
C LEU A 9 -13.59 5.51 7.54
N ASP A 10 -13.54 4.35 8.20
CA ASP A 10 -14.50 3.97 9.23
C ASP A 10 -13.95 4.34 10.61
N ASN A 11 -14.33 5.51 11.13
CA ASN A 11 -13.72 6.17 12.29
C ASN A 11 -13.82 5.45 13.64
N SER A 12 -14.35 4.22 13.70
CA SER A 12 -14.67 3.57 14.97
C SER A 12 -13.54 2.74 15.61
N LYS A 13 -12.48 2.34 14.87
CA LYS A 13 -11.29 1.58 15.38
C LYS A 13 -10.30 1.24 14.23
N ILE A 14 -9.71 2.23 13.57
CA ILE A 14 -8.88 1.96 12.38
C ILE A 14 -7.46 1.54 12.78
N ASP A 15 -7.28 0.26 13.09
CA ASP A 15 -5.94 -0.36 13.09
C ASP A 15 -5.43 -0.60 11.67
N PHE A 16 -6.24 -0.32 10.65
CA PHE A 16 -6.00 -0.74 9.28
C PHE A 16 -6.53 0.24 8.22
N ILE A 17 -5.66 0.76 7.36
CA ILE A 17 -6.07 1.57 6.20
C ILE A 17 -5.84 0.75 4.93
N SER A 18 -6.82 0.77 4.04
CA SER A 18 -6.68 0.22 2.69
C SER A 18 -7.13 1.21 1.62
N PHE A 19 -6.45 1.18 0.48
CA PHE A 19 -6.88 1.90 -0.71
C PHE A 19 -6.54 1.13 -1.98
N THR A 20 -7.25 1.49 -3.05
CA THR A 20 -7.03 0.96 -4.38
C THR A 20 -6.81 2.09 -5.36
N GLY A 21 -5.80 1.98 -6.22
CA GLY A 21 -5.52 3.01 -7.22
C GLY A 21 -4.71 2.49 -8.38
N PHE A 22 -4.70 3.23 -9.49
CA PHE A 22 -3.83 2.91 -10.63
C PHE A 22 -2.45 3.53 -10.42
N GLY A 23 -1.41 2.75 -10.67
CA GLY A 23 -0.04 3.21 -10.50
C GLY A 23 0.97 2.30 -11.19
N VAL A 24 2.23 2.71 -11.12
CA VAL A 24 3.35 1.91 -11.61
C VAL A 24 3.86 1.05 -10.45
N TYR A 25 3.95 -0.27 -10.65
CA TYR A 25 4.42 -1.24 -9.64
C TYR A 25 5.80 -1.75 -10.06
N GLY A 26 6.80 -1.61 -9.19
CA GLY A 26 8.21 -1.95 -9.49
C GLY A 26 8.79 -2.98 -8.53
N LEU A 27 9.36 -4.08 -9.04
CA LEU A 27 9.82 -5.24 -8.25
C LEU A 27 11.33 -5.28 -7.92
N GLY A 28 12.04 -4.15 -8.07
CA GLY A 28 13.46 -4.05 -7.69
C GLY A 28 14.48 -4.41 -8.78
N TYR A 29 14.04 -4.76 -10.00
CA TYR A 29 14.89 -4.90 -11.19
C TYR A 29 14.08 -4.52 -12.43
N ASP A 30 14.33 -3.32 -13.00
CA ASP A 30 13.86 -2.73 -14.28
C ASP A 30 12.43 -3.02 -14.81
N SER A 31 11.58 -3.66 -14.03
CA SER A 31 10.28 -4.18 -14.43
C SER A 31 9.21 -3.33 -13.78
N TRP A 32 8.76 -2.34 -14.54
CA TRP A 32 7.68 -1.44 -14.18
C TRP A 32 6.48 -1.74 -15.07
N PHE A 33 5.30 -1.86 -14.47
CA PHE A 33 4.07 -2.02 -15.22
C PHE A 33 2.94 -1.21 -14.57
N GLN A 34 2.01 -0.76 -15.40
CA GLN A 34 0.79 -0.10 -14.93
C GLN A 34 -0.20 -1.16 -14.47
N SER A 35 -0.73 -0.99 -13.27
CA SER A 35 -1.75 -1.89 -12.72
C SER A 35 -2.59 -1.18 -11.69
N LYS A 36 -3.76 -1.74 -11.40
CA LYS A 36 -4.50 -1.42 -10.19
C LYS A 36 -3.74 -2.02 -9.01
N ILE A 37 -3.47 -1.21 -8.01
CA ILE A 37 -2.67 -1.53 -6.84
C ILE A 37 -3.58 -1.50 -5.62
N TYR A 38 -3.50 -2.54 -4.82
CA TYR A 38 -4.11 -2.66 -3.51
C TYR A 38 -3.03 -2.38 -2.47
N PHE A 39 -3.23 -1.36 -1.65
CA PHE A 39 -2.35 -1.05 -0.53
C PHE A 39 -3.10 -1.22 0.78
N ASN A 40 -2.44 -1.83 1.75
CA ASN A 40 -2.95 -2.15 3.07
C ASN A 40 -1.88 -1.81 4.10
N ILE A 41 -2.21 -1.08 5.17
CA ILE A 41 -1.29 -0.79 6.27
C ILE A 41 -1.96 -1.03 7.61
N ASN A 42 -1.28 -1.76 8.49
CA ASN A 42 -1.63 -1.90 9.88
C ASN A 42 -0.99 -0.75 10.68
N LEU A 43 -1.83 0.12 11.25
CA LEU A 43 -1.39 1.32 11.96
C LEU A 43 -0.79 1.03 13.35
N LYS A 44 -1.09 -0.12 13.96
CA LYS A 44 -0.53 -0.50 15.27
C LYS A 44 0.94 -0.86 15.20
N ASN A 45 1.34 -1.61 14.17
CA ASN A 45 2.71 -2.11 14.03
C ASN A 45 3.46 -1.53 12.81
N GLY A 46 2.78 -0.76 11.97
CA GLY A 46 3.35 -0.14 10.77
C GLY A 46 3.56 -1.12 9.62
N ASN A 47 3.15 -2.39 9.73
CA ASN A 47 3.32 -3.36 8.65
C ASN A 47 2.38 -3.00 7.49
N PHE A 48 2.91 -3.00 6.27
CA PHE A 48 2.14 -2.76 5.07
C PHE A 48 2.28 -3.88 4.05
N LYS A 49 1.30 -3.98 3.16
CA LYS A 49 1.25 -4.89 2.02
C LYS A 49 0.73 -4.14 0.79
N LEU A 50 1.49 -4.20 -0.29
CA LEU A 50 1.18 -3.64 -1.60
C LEU A 50 1.06 -4.80 -2.60
N THR A 51 -0.01 -4.85 -3.38
CA THR A 51 -0.31 -5.96 -4.30
C THR A 51 -0.87 -5.42 -5.61
N ALA A 52 -0.40 -5.91 -6.75
CA ALA A 52 -0.95 -5.54 -8.06
C ALA A 52 -2.11 -6.45 -8.49
N GLU A 53 -3.05 -5.93 -9.29
CA GLU A 53 -4.14 -6.67 -9.95
C GLU A 53 -3.66 -7.44 -11.19
N ASN A 54 -2.41 -7.91 -11.17
CA ASN A 54 -1.85 -8.78 -12.20
C ASN A 54 -1.75 -10.21 -11.65
N LYS A 55 -2.16 -11.23 -12.41
CA LYS A 55 -2.17 -12.64 -11.97
C LYS A 55 -0.80 -13.16 -11.55
N GLU A 56 0.25 -12.73 -12.23
CA GLU A 56 1.64 -13.09 -11.93
C GLU A 56 2.11 -12.39 -10.66
N HIS A 57 1.93 -11.07 -10.59
CA HIS A 57 2.48 -10.26 -9.50
C HIS A 57 1.65 -10.28 -8.22
N ARG A 58 0.38 -10.70 -8.27
CA ARG A 58 -0.45 -10.91 -7.07
C ARG A 58 0.13 -11.97 -6.13
N LYS A 59 0.91 -12.93 -6.68
CA LYS A 59 1.58 -13.98 -5.89
C LYS A 59 2.75 -13.44 -5.06
N ASN A 60 3.35 -12.33 -5.47
CA ASN A 60 4.53 -11.73 -4.86
C ASN A 60 4.23 -10.30 -4.37
N PRO A 61 3.39 -10.15 -3.32
CA PRO A 61 3.08 -8.85 -2.77
C PRO A 61 4.32 -8.22 -2.13
N GLN A 62 4.50 -6.93 -2.31
CA GLN A 62 5.51 -6.18 -1.56
C GLN A 62 5.03 -5.99 -0.13
N ILE A 63 5.80 -6.51 0.80
CA ILE A 63 5.56 -6.34 2.23
C ILE A 63 6.67 -5.48 2.81
N GLY A 64 6.33 -4.66 3.79
CA GLY A 64 7.32 -3.85 4.47
C GLY A 64 6.78 -3.30 5.78
N LYS A 65 7.58 -2.46 6.41
CA LYS A 65 7.23 -1.82 7.67
C LYS A 65 7.51 -0.33 7.58
N CYS A 66 6.50 0.48 7.84
CA CYS A 66 6.67 1.91 8.03
C CYS A 66 7.51 2.13 9.30
N LEU A 67 8.68 2.72 9.13
CA LEU A 67 9.52 3.12 10.24
C LEU A 67 8.95 4.42 10.81
N ASN A 68 8.52 4.39 12.07
CA ASN A 68 8.11 5.60 12.77
C ASN A 68 9.35 6.46 13.00
N LYS A 69 9.51 7.52 12.21
CA LYS A 69 10.67 8.43 12.26
C LYS A 69 10.80 9.20 13.58
N LEU A 70 9.84 9.04 14.49
CA LEU A 70 9.82 9.64 15.83
C LEU A 70 10.73 8.93 16.86
N LEU A 71 11.29 7.76 16.54
CA LEU A 71 12.19 7.01 17.45
C LEU A 71 13.68 7.43 17.36
N GLY A 72 14.01 8.48 16.60
CA GLY A 72 15.39 8.90 16.33
C GLY A 72 15.83 10.22 16.96
N LYS A 73 15.06 10.80 17.88
CA LYS A 73 15.51 11.98 18.66
C LYS A 73 15.68 11.58 20.12
N ASN A 74 16.82 10.94 20.41
CA ASN A 74 17.47 11.05 21.72
C ASN A 74 18.72 11.91 21.52
#